data_AF-A0A7U7IFV4-F1
#
_entry.id   AF-A0A7U7IFV4-F1
#
_cell.length_a   1.000
_cell.length_b   1.000
_cell.length_c   1.000
_cell.angle_alpha   90.00
_cell.angle_beta   90.00
_cell.angle_gamma   90.00
#
_symmetry.space_group_name_H-M   'P 1'
#
loop_
_entity.id
_entity.type
_entity.pdbx_description
1 polymer ?
#
loop_
_entity_poly.entity_id
_entity_poly.type
_entity_poly.pdbx_seq_one_letter_code
_entity_poly.pdbx_strand_id
1 'polypeptide(L)'
;MDLSSPVVIGLIIAVVIALIFFVLFLVALGSKKKVKRQTEEKYEQQEQNIKKSHEEALEKERIQNKKTITKQQEDYNHMVSTKDREIDALKLFSKNHSEYVTDMRLIGIRERLVKEKRIRPEDMHIMANIFLPKDGFNNIERISHLVLTRTGLYIIDSQLLKGHVYNGISGGQFKDLPPMEQVFDTLDLDKSRPQTIVMDQNDDKRSLSFVNYSDQIEAIKQLAEDLQKELGAKYTPTSILYFNPKNEGDVTISNYNQNSAVKVLVGAEQLDEFFNKFVFHGRIQYNVEDLQQMMDKIESFN
;
A
#
# COMPACT_ATOMS: atom_id res chain seq x y z
N MET A 1 -47.13 38.69 99.24
CA MET A 1 -46.41 37.41 99.45
C MET A 1 -44.96 37.68 99.13
N ASP A 2 -44.10 37.61 100.16
CA ASP A 2 -42.67 37.90 100.09
C ASP A 2 -41.94 36.97 99.10
N LEU A 3 -41.20 37.55 98.16
CA LEU A 3 -40.35 36.85 97.20
C LEU A 3 -38.99 36.40 97.79
N SER A 4 -38.79 36.52 99.11
CA SER A 4 -37.50 36.41 99.81
C SER A 4 -37.43 35.25 100.82
N SER A 5 -38.22 34.19 100.64
CA SER A 5 -38.05 32.93 101.38
C SER A 5 -37.00 32.03 100.72
N PRO A 6 -36.01 31.47 101.46
CA PRO A 6 -34.93 30.63 100.93
C PRO A 6 -35.42 29.44 100.07
N VAL A 7 -36.60 28.93 100.39
CA VAL A 7 -37.22 27.78 99.69
C VAL A 7 -37.72 28.18 98.29
N VAL A 8 -38.23 29.41 98.12
CA VAL A 8 -38.76 29.89 96.84
C VAL A 8 -37.63 30.25 95.87
N ILE A 9 -36.55 30.86 96.38
CA ILE A 9 -35.35 31.18 95.58
C ILE A 9 -34.66 29.89 95.10
N GLY A 10 -34.55 28.87 95.96
CA GLY A 10 -34.02 27.56 95.57
C GLY A 10 -34.83 26.86 94.47
N LEU A 11 -36.17 26.99 94.51
CA LEU A 11 -37.07 26.41 93.51
C LEU A 11 -36.97 27.13 92.15
N ILE A 12 -36.85 28.46 92.14
CA ILE A 12 -36.65 29.24 90.92
C ILE A 12 -35.29 28.90 90.28
N ILE A 13 -34.22 28.78 91.07
CA ILE A 13 -32.89 28.38 90.58
C ILE A 13 -32.94 26.97 89.98
N ALA A 14 -33.62 26.01 90.63
CA ALA A 14 -33.78 24.65 90.11
C ALA A 14 -34.54 24.62 88.78
N VAL A 15 -35.60 25.42 88.62
CA VAL A 15 -36.36 25.52 87.36
C VAL A 15 -35.55 26.15 86.25
N VAL A 16 -34.76 27.20 86.55
CA VAL A 16 -33.87 27.84 85.58
C VAL A 16 -32.78 26.88 85.13
N ILE A 17 -32.18 26.12 86.05
CA ILE A 17 -31.19 25.09 85.72
C ILE A 17 -31.81 23.98 84.86
N ALA A 18 -33.01 23.51 85.19
CA ALA A 18 -33.73 22.50 84.41
C ALA A 18 -34.05 23.00 82.97
N LEU A 19 -34.43 24.27 82.82
CA LEU A 19 -34.65 24.89 81.52
C LEU A 19 -33.35 25.00 80.70
N ILE A 20 -32.23 25.35 81.33
CA ILE A 20 -30.92 25.40 80.66
C ILE A 20 -30.52 23.99 80.18
N PHE A 21 -30.68 22.96 81.02
CA PHE A 21 -30.42 21.57 80.62
C PHE A 21 -31.35 21.11 79.49
N PHE A 22 -32.62 21.53 79.51
CA PHE A 22 -33.58 21.19 78.46
C PHE A 22 -33.22 21.84 77.12
N VAL A 23 -32.82 23.11 77.12
CA VAL A 23 -32.36 23.81 75.92
C VAL A 23 -31.06 23.18 75.38
N LEU A 24 -30.10 22.86 76.25
CA LEU A 24 -28.87 22.17 75.86
C LEU A 24 -29.15 20.77 75.27
N PHE A 25 -30.12 20.05 75.82
CA PHE A 25 -30.55 18.75 75.33
C PHE A 25 -31.19 18.83 73.93
N LEU A 26 -32.05 19.83 73.69
CA LEU A 26 -32.65 20.07 72.38
C LEU A 26 -31.60 20.46 71.32
N VAL A 27 -30.62 21.29 71.68
CA VAL A 27 -29.51 21.66 70.78
C VAL A 27 -28.64 20.44 70.45
N ALA A 28 -28.35 19.58 71.44
CA ALA A 28 -27.59 18.34 71.23
C ALA A 28 -28.33 17.32 70.34
N LEU A 29 -29.66 17.23 70.45
CA LEU A 29 -30.48 16.39 69.57
C LEU A 29 -30.49 16.90 68.12
N GLY A 30 -30.66 18.22 67.95
CA GLY A 30 -30.63 18.87 66.63
C GLY A 30 -29.27 18.75 65.94
N SER A 31 -28.17 18.91 66.69
CA SER A 31 -26.81 18.80 66.16
C SER A 31 -26.47 17.37 65.72
N LYS A 32 -26.85 16.35 66.51
CA LYS A 32 -26.67 14.94 66.14
C LYS A 32 -27.40 14.58 64.84
N LYS A 33 -28.64 15.07 64.68
CA LYS A 33 -29.44 14.80 63.48
C LYS A 33 -28.85 15.48 62.23
N LYS A 34 -28.32 16.69 62.38
CA LYS A 34 -27.67 17.45 61.30
C LYS A 34 -26.34 16.82 60.88
N VAL A 35 -25.50 16.41 61.83
CA VAL A 35 -24.21 15.75 61.57
C VAL A 35 -24.43 14.40 60.88
N LYS A 36 -25.42 13.61 61.33
CA LYS A 36 -25.74 12.33 60.70
C LYS A 36 -26.13 12.50 59.22
N ARG A 37 -27.03 13.45 58.94
CA ARG A 37 -27.49 13.73 57.58
C ARG A 37 -26.37 14.28 56.67
N GLN A 38 -25.53 15.18 57.18
CA GLN A 38 -24.36 15.67 56.42
C GLN A 38 -23.33 14.57 56.15
N THR A 39 -23.22 13.58 57.05
CA THR A 39 -22.34 12.43 56.87
C THR A 39 -22.91 11.50 55.80
N GLU A 40 -24.21 11.17 55.85
CA GLU A 40 -24.91 10.39 54.82
C GLU A 40 -24.84 11.05 53.44
N GLU A 41 -25.14 12.35 53.31
CA GLU A 41 -25.06 13.08 52.05
C GLU A 41 -23.62 13.10 51.48
N LYS A 42 -22.58 13.20 52.34
CA LYS A 42 -21.17 13.09 51.91
C LYS A 42 -20.81 11.68 51.44
N TYR A 43 -21.28 10.65 52.15
CA TYR A 43 -21.04 9.26 51.74
C TYR A 43 -21.71 8.96 50.39
N GLU A 44 -22.96 9.39 50.19
CA GLU A 44 -23.67 9.22 48.92
C GLU A 44 -22.99 9.96 47.77
N GLN A 45 -22.56 11.22 47.98
CA GLN A 45 -21.79 11.96 46.97
C GLN A 45 -20.45 11.29 46.63
N GLN A 46 -19.76 10.76 47.64
CA GLN A 46 -18.48 10.08 47.44
C GLN A 46 -18.69 8.76 46.68
N GLU A 47 -19.74 8.00 47.00
CA GLU A 47 -20.10 6.77 46.29
C GLU A 47 -20.48 7.04 44.83
N GLN A 48 -21.29 8.08 44.56
CA GLN A 48 -21.66 8.47 43.21
C GLN A 48 -20.44 8.92 42.38
N ASN A 49 -19.54 9.70 42.97
CA ASN A 49 -18.31 10.12 42.29
C ASN A 49 -17.39 8.93 41.98
N ILE A 50 -17.27 7.97 42.90
CA ILE A 50 -16.50 6.73 42.67
C ILE A 50 -17.13 5.93 41.53
N LYS A 51 -18.45 5.72 41.54
CA LYS A 51 -19.16 5.01 40.46
C LYS A 51 -18.97 5.69 39.10
N LYS A 52 -19.15 7.01 39.04
CA LYS A 52 -19.01 7.78 37.81
C LYS A 52 -17.57 7.76 37.27
N SER A 53 -16.58 7.95 38.14
CA SER A 53 -15.17 7.87 37.74
C SER A 53 -14.78 6.47 37.25
N HIS A 54 -15.35 5.42 37.84
CA HIS A 54 -15.11 4.05 37.41
C HIS A 54 -15.74 3.75 36.06
N GLU A 55 -16.98 4.22 35.82
CA GLU A 55 -17.64 4.13 34.51
C GLU A 55 -16.86 4.89 33.43
N GLU A 56 -16.41 6.11 33.70
CA GLU A 56 -15.61 6.89 32.75
C GLU A 56 -14.25 6.21 32.43
N ALA A 57 -13.62 5.56 33.41
CA ALA A 57 -12.39 4.80 33.21
C ALA A 57 -12.64 3.56 32.34
N LEU A 58 -13.72 2.82 32.61
CA LEU A 58 -14.16 1.65 31.83
C LEU A 58 -14.49 2.04 30.38
N GLU A 59 -15.18 3.16 30.18
CA GLU A 59 -15.54 3.66 28.84
C GLU A 59 -14.27 4.03 28.05
N LYS A 60 -13.31 4.73 28.67
CA LYS A 60 -12.02 5.06 28.06
C LYS A 60 -11.22 3.81 27.70
N GLU A 61 -11.16 2.84 28.60
CA GLU A 61 -10.47 1.57 28.36
C GLU A 61 -11.12 0.79 27.21
N ARG A 62 -12.46 0.73 27.16
CA ARG A 62 -13.20 0.12 26.04
C ARG A 62 -12.92 0.80 24.71
N ILE A 63 -12.95 2.13 24.66
CA ILE A 63 -12.66 2.88 23.44
C ILE A 63 -11.21 2.63 22.99
N GLN A 64 -10.27 2.61 23.94
CA GLN A 64 -8.86 2.41 23.64
C GLN A 64 -8.62 0.98 23.15
N ASN A 65 -9.16 -0.03 23.83
CA ASN A 65 -9.12 -1.43 23.41
C ASN A 65 -9.76 -1.64 22.04
N LYS A 66 -10.92 -1.01 21.76
CA LYS A 66 -11.55 -1.10 20.45
C LYS A 66 -10.64 -0.53 19.36
N LYS A 67 -9.98 0.61 19.60
CA LYS A 67 -9.02 1.20 18.65
C LYS A 67 -7.81 0.29 18.42
N THR A 68 -7.22 -0.29 19.46
CA THR A 68 -6.09 -1.22 19.31
C THR A 68 -6.50 -2.48 18.57
N ILE A 69 -7.67 -3.05 18.87
CA ILE A 69 -8.18 -4.26 18.19
C ILE A 69 -8.43 -3.97 16.71
N THR A 70 -9.10 -2.86 16.37
CA THR A 70 -9.34 -2.49 14.96
C THR A 70 -8.02 -2.30 14.21
N LYS A 71 -7.05 -1.61 14.82
CA LYS A 71 -5.73 -1.42 14.21
C LYS A 71 -4.98 -2.74 14.02
N GLN A 72 -4.99 -3.61 15.04
CA GLN A 72 -4.37 -4.93 14.95
C GLN A 72 -5.03 -5.79 13.86
N GLN A 73 -6.34 -5.68 13.68
CA GLN A 73 -7.06 -6.42 12.65
C GLN A 73 -6.79 -5.88 11.24
N GLU A 74 -6.68 -4.56 11.07
CA GLU A 74 -6.21 -3.96 9.82
C GLU A 74 -4.79 -4.39 9.48
N ASP A 75 -3.87 -4.30 10.45
CA ASP A 75 -2.46 -4.71 10.28
C ASP A 75 -2.35 -6.21 9.95
N TYR A 76 -3.15 -7.06 10.62
CA TYR A 76 -3.20 -8.49 10.37
C TYR A 76 -3.77 -8.82 8.98
N ASN A 77 -4.87 -8.19 8.58
CA ASN A 77 -5.46 -8.37 7.25
C ASN A 77 -4.50 -7.91 6.16
N HIS A 78 -3.77 -6.81 6.37
CA HIS A 78 -2.72 -6.37 5.46
C HIS A 78 -1.60 -7.42 5.36
N MET A 79 -1.13 -7.93 6.50
CA MET A 79 -0.09 -8.96 6.52
C MET A 79 -0.52 -10.26 5.82
N VAL A 80 -1.75 -10.73 6.08
CA VAL A 80 -2.31 -11.91 5.41
C VAL A 80 -2.41 -11.66 3.90
N SER A 81 -2.92 -10.51 3.46
CA SER A 81 -2.99 -10.18 2.03
C SER A 81 -1.61 -10.12 1.37
N THR A 82 -0.60 -9.59 2.04
CA THR A 82 0.78 -9.60 1.55
C THR A 82 1.31 -11.04 1.46
N LYS A 83 1.06 -11.87 2.48
CA LYS A 83 1.52 -13.27 2.52
C LYS A 83 0.81 -14.16 1.50
N ASP A 84 -0.47 -13.96 1.25
CA ASP A 84 -1.21 -14.68 0.21
C ASP A 84 -0.66 -14.34 -1.18
N ARG A 85 -0.34 -13.06 -1.43
CA ARG A 85 0.35 -12.64 -2.66
C ARG A 85 1.76 -13.21 -2.77
N GLU A 86 2.52 -13.22 -1.68
CA GLU A 86 3.84 -13.90 -1.66
C GLU A 86 3.68 -15.39 -1.97
N ILE A 87 2.66 -16.06 -1.45
CA ILE A 87 2.38 -17.48 -1.70
C ILE A 87 1.99 -17.72 -3.16
N ASP A 88 1.15 -16.88 -3.75
CA ASP A 88 0.79 -16.99 -5.16
C ASP A 88 1.98 -16.71 -6.07
N ALA A 89 2.85 -15.76 -5.68
CA ALA A 89 4.13 -15.51 -6.33
C ALA A 89 5.11 -16.70 -6.17
N LEU A 90 5.09 -17.40 -5.03
CA LEU A 90 5.85 -18.63 -4.77
C LEU A 90 5.31 -19.85 -5.56
N LYS A 91 4.03 -19.88 -5.91
CA LYS A 91 3.49 -20.90 -6.85
C LYS A 91 4.00 -20.66 -8.29
N LEU A 92 4.25 -19.40 -8.69
CA LEU A 92 4.90 -19.05 -9.95
C LEU A 92 6.42 -19.35 -10.00
N PHE A 93 7.06 -19.51 -8.84
CA PHE A 93 8.52 -19.60 -8.69
C PHE A 93 9.20 -20.79 -9.38
N SER A 94 8.46 -21.84 -9.76
CA SER A 94 9.11 -23.01 -10.35
C SER A 94 9.74 -22.74 -11.72
N LYS A 95 9.46 -21.60 -12.40
CA LYS A 95 10.01 -21.32 -13.74
C LYS A 95 10.45 -19.88 -14.07
N ASN A 96 10.00 -18.82 -13.40
CA ASN A 96 10.29 -17.45 -13.88
C ASN A 96 10.69 -16.42 -12.81
N HIS A 97 11.97 -16.47 -12.38
CA HIS A 97 12.52 -15.60 -11.33
C HIS A 97 12.45 -14.09 -11.67
N SER A 98 12.59 -13.72 -12.95
CA SER A 98 12.54 -12.31 -13.39
C SER A 98 11.17 -11.69 -13.10
N GLU A 99 10.11 -12.45 -13.37
CA GLU A 99 8.75 -11.98 -13.19
C GLU A 99 8.44 -11.75 -11.72
N TYR A 100 8.85 -12.67 -10.84
CA TYR A 100 8.73 -12.48 -9.40
C TYR A 100 9.41 -11.19 -8.92
N VAL A 101 10.64 -10.94 -9.37
CA VAL A 101 11.37 -9.73 -8.98
C VAL A 101 10.64 -8.47 -9.47
N THR A 102 10.06 -8.51 -10.67
CA THR A 102 9.22 -7.42 -11.17
C THR A 102 7.96 -7.23 -10.33
N ASP A 103 7.23 -8.30 -10.01
CA ASP A 103 6.00 -8.22 -9.24
C ASP A 103 6.24 -7.58 -7.87
N MET A 104 7.27 -8.06 -7.14
CA MET A 104 7.66 -7.48 -5.85
C MET A 104 8.05 -6.01 -5.96
N ARG A 105 8.73 -5.60 -7.04
CA ARG A 105 9.08 -4.19 -7.29
C ARG A 105 7.83 -3.36 -7.54
N LEU A 106 6.92 -3.82 -8.39
CA LEU A 106 5.67 -3.11 -8.70
C LEU A 106 4.79 -2.95 -7.45
N ILE A 107 4.68 -4.00 -6.63
CA ILE A 107 3.98 -3.95 -5.35
C ILE A 107 4.65 -2.93 -4.42
N GLY A 108 5.97 -2.97 -4.28
CA GLY A 108 6.72 -2.01 -3.48
C GLY A 108 6.50 -0.55 -3.93
N ILE A 109 6.49 -0.31 -5.25
CA ILE A 109 6.16 1.00 -5.85
C ILE A 109 4.74 1.42 -5.43
N ARG A 110 3.75 0.55 -5.63
CA ARG A 110 2.35 0.84 -5.27
C ARG A 110 2.20 1.15 -3.79
N GLU A 111 2.72 0.30 -2.91
CA GLU A 111 2.63 0.46 -1.45
C GLU A 111 3.28 1.77 -1.01
N ARG A 112 4.45 2.11 -1.56
CA ARG A 112 5.12 3.38 -1.30
C ARG A 112 4.26 4.56 -1.73
N LEU A 113 3.69 4.54 -2.93
CA LEU A 113 2.83 5.61 -3.45
C LEU A 113 1.54 5.78 -2.63
N VAL A 114 0.94 4.68 -2.17
CA VAL A 114 -0.24 4.69 -1.28
C VAL A 114 0.12 5.27 0.09
N LYS A 115 1.25 4.83 0.68
CA LYS A 115 1.73 5.32 1.97
C LYS A 115 2.06 6.82 1.93
N GLU A 116 2.64 7.28 0.83
CA GLU A 116 2.91 8.71 0.56
C GLU A 116 1.63 9.51 0.24
N LYS A 117 0.44 8.86 0.22
CA LYS A 117 -0.86 9.45 -0.15
C LYS A 117 -0.87 10.09 -1.53
N ARG A 118 -0.03 9.60 -2.43
CA ARG A 118 0.07 10.08 -3.82
C ARG A 118 -0.98 9.43 -4.71
N ILE A 119 -1.35 8.20 -4.40
CA ILE A 119 -2.45 7.46 -5.01
C ILE A 119 -3.29 6.79 -3.92
N ARG A 120 -4.53 6.43 -4.23
CA ARG A 120 -5.33 5.53 -3.40
C ARG A 120 -5.11 4.08 -3.84
N PRO A 121 -5.38 3.08 -2.98
CA PRO A 121 -5.21 1.67 -3.33
C PRO A 121 -5.93 1.25 -4.62
N GLU A 122 -7.09 1.84 -4.90
CA GLU A 122 -7.93 1.60 -6.09
C GLU A 122 -7.46 2.33 -7.36
N ASP A 123 -6.45 3.18 -7.28
CA ASP A 123 -5.97 3.95 -8.44
C ASP A 123 -4.89 3.18 -9.25
N MET A 124 -4.42 2.03 -8.74
CA MET A 124 -3.39 1.18 -9.37
C MET A 124 -3.63 -0.30 -9.06
N HIS A 125 -3.77 -1.11 -10.11
CA HIS A 125 -3.88 -2.57 -10.03
C HIS A 125 -2.72 -3.21 -10.79
N ILE A 126 -2.15 -4.27 -10.21
CA ILE A 126 -1.06 -5.05 -10.78
C ILE A 126 -1.59 -6.46 -10.99
N MET A 127 -1.53 -6.92 -12.22
CA MET A 127 -1.93 -8.26 -12.63
C MET A 127 -0.74 -8.95 -13.28
N ALA A 128 -0.49 -10.19 -12.91
CA ALA A 128 0.57 -11.00 -13.48
C ALA A 128 -0.02 -12.19 -14.23
N ASN A 129 0.72 -12.70 -15.22
CA ASN A 129 0.42 -13.95 -15.92
C ASN A 129 -1.00 -13.99 -16.54
N ILE A 130 -1.33 -12.96 -17.30
CA ILE A 130 -2.60 -12.86 -18.02
C ILE A 130 -2.50 -13.63 -19.34
N PHE A 131 -3.49 -14.45 -19.62
CA PHE A 131 -3.66 -15.17 -20.88
C PHE A 131 -4.71 -14.46 -21.73
N LEU A 132 -4.30 -13.97 -22.90
CA LEU A 132 -5.20 -13.40 -23.89
C LEU A 132 -5.54 -14.44 -24.96
N PRO A 133 -6.83 -14.74 -25.19
CA PRO A 133 -7.23 -15.59 -26.30
C PRO A 133 -7.06 -14.83 -27.62
N LYS A 134 -6.33 -15.42 -28.56
CA LYS A 134 -6.27 -15.00 -29.96
C LYS A 134 -7.20 -15.87 -30.80
N ASP A 135 -8.06 -15.23 -31.60
CA ASP A 135 -8.86 -15.85 -32.66
C ASP A 135 -9.45 -17.23 -32.29
N GLY A 136 -10.31 -17.25 -31.27
CA GLY A 136 -11.05 -18.45 -30.84
C GLY A 136 -10.18 -19.54 -30.22
N PHE A 137 -9.82 -19.40 -28.94
CA PHE A 137 -9.25 -20.41 -28.01
C PHE A 137 -8.02 -21.24 -28.45
N ASN A 138 -7.59 -21.19 -29.71
CA ASN A 138 -6.54 -22.05 -30.27
C ASN A 138 -5.14 -21.44 -30.17
N ASN A 139 -5.04 -20.13 -29.93
CA ASN A 139 -3.78 -19.46 -29.67
C ASN A 139 -3.93 -18.58 -28.43
N ILE A 140 -3.06 -18.77 -27.44
CA ILE A 140 -3.09 -18.03 -26.17
C ILE A 140 -1.80 -17.26 -26.06
N GLU A 141 -1.88 -15.94 -25.98
CA GLU A 141 -0.73 -15.07 -25.77
C GLU A 141 -0.63 -14.67 -24.30
N ARG A 142 0.56 -14.79 -23.72
CA ARG A 142 0.78 -14.54 -22.30
C ARG A 142 1.39 -13.16 -22.08
N ILE A 143 0.76 -12.37 -21.23
CA ILE A 143 1.30 -11.12 -20.69
C ILE A 143 1.94 -11.42 -19.34
N SER A 144 3.24 -11.11 -19.22
CA SER A 144 3.99 -11.28 -17.97
C SER A 144 3.40 -10.41 -16.86
N HIS A 145 3.25 -9.10 -17.08
CA HIS A 145 2.53 -8.20 -16.17
C HIS A 145 1.72 -7.15 -16.93
N LEU A 146 0.55 -6.83 -16.38
CA LEU A 146 -0.26 -5.68 -16.76
C LEU A 146 -0.50 -4.81 -15.54
N VAL A 147 -0.14 -3.53 -15.66
CA VAL A 147 -0.40 -2.53 -14.63
C VAL A 147 -1.47 -1.58 -15.13
N LEU A 148 -2.60 -1.56 -14.43
CA LEU A 148 -3.74 -0.71 -14.71
C LEU A 148 -3.68 0.50 -13.79
N THR A 149 -3.66 1.70 -14.35
CA THR A 149 -3.67 2.94 -13.56
C THR A 149 -4.62 3.96 -14.16
N ARG A 150 -5.00 4.95 -13.37
CA ARG A 150 -5.80 6.09 -13.86
C ARG A 150 -5.14 6.87 -14.99
N THR A 151 -3.82 6.78 -15.17
CA THR A 151 -3.07 7.50 -16.19
C THR A 151 -2.84 6.70 -17.47
N GLY A 152 -3.09 5.40 -17.46
CA GLY A 152 -2.75 4.51 -18.56
C GLY A 152 -2.63 3.05 -18.14
N LEU A 153 -2.55 2.18 -19.15
CA LEU A 153 -2.30 0.75 -19.01
C LEU A 153 -0.86 0.48 -19.42
N TYR A 154 -0.16 -0.40 -18.71
CA TYR A 154 1.25 -0.70 -18.97
C TYR A 154 1.48 -2.21 -19.04
N ILE A 155 1.97 -2.69 -20.18
CA ILE A 155 2.39 -4.09 -20.36
C ILE A 155 3.88 -4.14 -20.05
N ILE A 156 4.27 -5.02 -19.13
CA ILE A 156 5.67 -5.19 -18.75
C ILE A 156 6.07 -6.62 -19.01
N ASP A 157 7.01 -6.78 -19.93
CA ASP A 157 7.71 -8.03 -20.17
C ASP A 157 9.12 -7.96 -19.57
N SER A 158 9.45 -8.95 -18.73
CA SER A 158 10.57 -8.86 -17.79
C SER A 158 11.62 -9.92 -18.06
N GLN A 159 12.88 -9.50 -18.19
CA GLN A 159 14.02 -10.39 -18.45
C GLN A 159 15.07 -10.24 -17.36
N LEU A 160 15.72 -11.34 -16.96
CA LEU A 160 16.86 -11.32 -16.04
C LEU A 160 18.14 -11.16 -16.84
N LEU A 161 18.96 -10.17 -16.46
CA LEU A 161 20.14 -9.78 -17.21
C LEU A 161 21.30 -9.48 -16.27
N LYS A 162 22.51 -9.79 -16.72
CA LYS A 162 23.74 -9.20 -16.20
C LYS A 162 24.64 -8.79 -17.36
N GLY A 163 24.73 -7.50 -17.63
CA GLY A 163 25.50 -6.98 -18.75
C GLY A 163 24.99 -5.63 -19.26
N HIS A 164 24.88 -5.49 -20.58
CA HIS A 164 24.58 -4.21 -21.22
C HIS A 164 23.49 -4.32 -22.28
N VAL A 165 22.53 -3.39 -22.25
CA VAL A 165 21.47 -3.25 -23.25
C VAL A 165 21.84 -2.13 -24.23
N TYR A 166 22.00 -2.46 -25.50
CA TYR A 166 22.13 -1.51 -26.60
C TYR A 166 20.76 -1.34 -27.26
N ASN A 167 19.99 -0.36 -26.82
CA ASN A 167 18.64 -0.13 -27.35
C ASN A 167 18.68 0.79 -28.58
N GLY A 168 18.16 0.32 -29.71
CA GLY A 168 18.00 1.10 -30.92
C GLY A 168 19.29 1.39 -31.69
N ILE A 169 20.29 0.53 -31.57
CA ILE A 169 21.55 0.66 -32.30
C ILE A 169 21.35 0.34 -33.79
N SER A 170 22.02 1.09 -34.65
CA SER A 170 22.02 0.91 -36.11
C SER A 170 23.40 1.21 -36.69
N GLY A 171 23.57 1.10 -38.02
CA GLY A 171 24.82 1.43 -38.70
C GLY A 171 25.34 2.86 -38.42
N GLY A 172 24.48 3.78 -37.99
CA GLY A 172 24.87 5.13 -37.58
C GLY A 172 25.82 5.17 -36.37
N GLN A 173 25.81 4.14 -35.52
CA GLN A 173 26.60 4.09 -34.28
C GLN A 173 27.92 3.30 -34.40
N PHE A 174 28.18 2.65 -35.54
CA PHE A 174 29.32 1.73 -35.65
C PHE A 174 30.69 2.42 -35.58
N LYS A 175 30.76 3.72 -35.90
CA LYS A 175 32.01 4.48 -35.73
C LYS A 175 32.39 4.63 -34.26
N ASP A 176 31.40 4.82 -33.40
CA ASP A 176 31.59 5.02 -31.96
C ASP A 176 31.62 3.68 -31.21
N LEU A 177 31.02 2.64 -31.78
CA LEU A 177 31.02 1.26 -31.27
C LEU A 177 31.44 0.24 -32.36
N PRO A 178 32.73 0.22 -32.79
CA PRO A 178 33.17 -0.67 -33.87
C PRO A 178 32.86 -2.17 -33.67
N PRO A 179 32.93 -2.75 -32.46
CA PRO A 179 32.58 -4.15 -32.26
C PRO A 179 31.13 -4.49 -32.65
N MET A 180 30.22 -3.51 -32.61
CA MET A 180 28.81 -3.74 -32.94
C MET A 180 28.58 -3.96 -34.42
N GLU A 181 29.44 -3.44 -35.30
CA GLU A 181 29.36 -3.76 -36.73
C GLU A 181 29.55 -5.27 -36.97
N GLN A 182 30.57 -5.85 -36.33
CA GLN A 182 30.82 -7.29 -36.41
C GLN A 182 29.68 -8.12 -35.80
N VAL A 183 29.06 -7.65 -34.71
CA VAL A 183 27.89 -8.33 -34.13
C VAL A 183 26.73 -8.34 -35.12
N PHE A 184 26.46 -7.22 -35.80
CA PHE A 184 25.43 -7.14 -36.83
C PHE A 184 25.72 -8.08 -38.00
N ASP A 185 26.95 -8.08 -38.50
CA ASP A 185 27.35 -8.97 -39.61
C ASP A 185 27.28 -10.45 -39.21
N THR A 186 27.63 -10.79 -37.97
CA THR A 186 27.64 -12.19 -37.49
C THR A 186 26.24 -12.73 -37.23
N LEU A 187 25.31 -11.84 -36.84
CA LEU A 187 23.91 -12.19 -36.56
C LEU A 187 22.98 -11.92 -37.75
N ASP A 188 23.53 -11.59 -38.94
CA ASP A 188 22.80 -11.24 -40.15
C ASP A 188 21.72 -10.14 -39.94
N LEU A 189 22.04 -9.13 -39.12
CA LEU A 189 21.11 -8.07 -38.74
C LEU A 189 21.08 -6.93 -39.77
N ASP A 190 19.88 -6.39 -39.99
CA ASP A 190 19.70 -5.21 -40.84
C ASP A 190 20.31 -3.96 -40.20
N LYS A 191 21.44 -3.51 -40.76
CA LYS A 191 22.19 -2.32 -40.35
C LYS A 191 21.41 -1.00 -40.55
N SER A 192 20.38 -0.99 -41.39
CA SER A 192 19.62 0.22 -41.72
C SER A 192 18.51 0.54 -40.72
N ARG A 193 18.10 -0.43 -39.89
CA ARG A 193 17.05 -0.24 -38.89
C ARG A 193 17.62 -0.24 -37.46
N PRO A 194 17.00 0.49 -36.52
CA PRO A 194 17.32 0.37 -35.11
C PRO A 194 17.04 -1.05 -34.60
N GLN A 195 17.99 -1.65 -33.90
CA GLN A 195 17.88 -2.97 -33.27
C GLN A 195 18.13 -2.85 -31.76
N THR A 196 17.54 -3.72 -30.96
CA THR A 196 17.80 -3.83 -29.52
C THR A 196 18.64 -5.07 -29.27
N ILE A 197 19.92 -4.87 -28.96
CA ILE A 197 20.89 -5.95 -28.75
C ILE A 197 21.32 -5.96 -27.29
N VAL A 198 21.33 -7.14 -26.68
CA VAL A 198 21.71 -7.33 -25.28
C VAL A 198 22.95 -8.18 -25.20
N MET A 199 23.96 -7.68 -24.49
CA MET A 199 25.12 -8.44 -24.08
C MET A 199 24.86 -9.01 -22.68
N ASP A 200 24.65 -10.32 -22.55
CA ASP A 200 24.37 -10.99 -21.28
C ASP A 200 25.52 -11.92 -20.86
N GLN A 201 25.76 -11.99 -19.54
CA GLN A 201 26.62 -12.98 -18.93
C GLN A 201 25.89 -14.32 -18.82
N ASN A 202 26.48 -15.33 -19.47
CA ASN A 202 26.02 -16.71 -19.40
C ASN A 202 26.24 -17.29 -17.99
N ASP A 203 25.58 -18.40 -17.69
CA ASP A 203 25.56 -19.01 -16.35
C ASP A 203 26.94 -19.49 -15.87
N ASP A 204 27.87 -19.77 -16.80
CA ASP A 204 29.26 -20.12 -16.49
C ASP A 204 30.08 -18.94 -15.90
N LYS A 205 29.52 -17.72 -15.92
CA LYS A 205 30.11 -16.45 -15.48
C LYS A 205 31.41 -16.05 -16.20
N ARG A 206 31.78 -16.75 -17.26
CA ARG A 206 33.05 -16.58 -18.00
C ARG A 206 32.84 -16.31 -19.49
N SER A 207 31.63 -16.51 -20.00
CA SER A 207 31.26 -16.20 -21.37
C SER A 207 30.14 -15.17 -21.42
N LEU A 208 30.09 -14.46 -22.55
CA LEU A 208 29.07 -13.47 -22.88
C LEU A 208 28.34 -13.93 -24.14
N SER A 209 27.05 -13.66 -24.21
CA SER A 209 26.25 -13.84 -25.41
C SER A 209 25.66 -12.50 -25.86
N PHE A 210 25.53 -12.33 -27.18
CA PHE A 210 24.74 -11.25 -27.76
C PHE A 210 23.40 -11.82 -28.21
N VAL A 211 22.32 -11.23 -27.71
CA VAL A 211 20.95 -11.65 -27.99
C VAL A 211 20.21 -10.49 -28.64
N ASN A 212 19.54 -10.76 -29.76
CA ASN A 212 18.69 -9.79 -30.43
C ASN A 212 17.28 -9.83 -29.81
N TYR A 213 16.85 -8.71 -29.25
CA TYR A 213 15.53 -8.53 -28.63
C TYR A 213 14.55 -7.76 -29.54
N SER A 214 14.94 -7.44 -30.77
CA SER A 214 14.11 -6.61 -31.67
C SER A 214 12.80 -7.28 -32.07
N ASP A 215 12.78 -8.60 -32.24
CA ASP A 215 11.54 -9.34 -32.50
C ASP A 215 10.60 -9.32 -31.29
N GLN A 216 11.16 -9.37 -30.08
CA GLN A 216 10.39 -9.25 -28.85
C GLN A 216 9.81 -7.83 -28.68
N ILE A 217 10.53 -6.80 -29.12
CA ILE A 217 10.00 -5.42 -29.16
C ILE A 217 8.76 -5.37 -30.06
N GLU A 218 8.82 -5.92 -31.27
CA GLU A 218 7.64 -5.95 -32.16
C GLU A 218 6.52 -6.83 -31.61
N ALA A 219 6.84 -7.96 -30.96
CA ALA A 219 5.84 -8.82 -30.32
C ALA A 219 5.09 -8.10 -29.20
N ILE A 220 5.78 -7.42 -28.27
CA ILE A 220 5.13 -6.69 -27.17
C ILE A 220 4.32 -5.49 -27.70
N LYS A 221 4.77 -4.88 -28.80
CA LYS A 221 4.01 -3.83 -29.48
C LYS A 221 2.71 -4.38 -30.08
N GLN A 222 2.77 -5.53 -30.77
CA GLN A 222 1.57 -6.18 -31.31
C GLN A 222 0.61 -6.59 -30.19
N LEU A 223 1.15 -7.13 -29.09
CA LEU A 223 0.39 -7.51 -27.90
C LEU A 223 -0.37 -6.33 -27.28
N ALA A 224 0.23 -5.13 -27.29
CA ALA A 224 -0.45 -3.93 -26.84
C ALA A 224 -1.62 -3.53 -27.74
N GLU A 225 -1.45 -3.62 -29.07
CA GLU A 225 -2.53 -3.36 -30.03
C GLU A 225 -3.67 -4.37 -29.90
N ASP A 226 -3.33 -5.64 -29.68
CA ASP A 226 -4.30 -6.71 -29.52
C ASP A 226 -5.06 -6.55 -28.19
N LEU A 227 -4.35 -6.30 -27.08
CA LEU A 227 -4.98 -6.00 -25.78
C LEU A 227 -5.88 -4.75 -25.87
N GLN A 228 -5.47 -3.72 -26.61
CA GLN A 228 -6.32 -2.54 -26.81
C GLN A 228 -7.66 -2.92 -27.45
N LYS A 229 -7.63 -3.72 -28.52
CA LYS A 229 -8.84 -4.17 -29.22
C LYS A 229 -9.69 -5.05 -28.32
N GLU A 230 -9.08 -6.03 -27.66
CA GLU A 230 -9.78 -6.95 -26.77
C GLU A 230 -10.43 -6.22 -25.61
N LEU A 231 -9.78 -5.22 -25.00
CA LEU A 231 -10.39 -4.44 -23.94
C LEU A 231 -11.38 -3.36 -24.43
N GLY A 232 -11.37 -3.02 -25.72
CA GLY A 232 -12.04 -1.83 -26.22
C GLY A 232 -11.46 -0.54 -25.59
N ALA A 233 -10.17 -0.57 -25.24
CA ALA A 233 -9.52 0.52 -24.52
C ALA A 233 -9.32 1.75 -25.43
N LYS A 234 -9.55 2.93 -24.85
CA LYS A 234 -9.44 4.21 -25.57
C LYS A 234 -8.01 4.52 -26.01
N TYR A 235 -7.02 4.08 -25.23
CA TYR A 235 -5.61 4.31 -25.49
C TYR A 235 -4.87 2.98 -25.57
N THR A 236 -3.92 2.88 -26.48
CA THR A 236 -3.03 1.72 -26.59
C THR A 236 -2.21 1.59 -25.29
N PRO A 237 -2.19 0.39 -24.66
CA PRO A 237 -1.29 0.11 -23.55
C PRO A 237 0.16 0.49 -23.88
N THR A 238 0.86 1.06 -22.90
CA THR A 238 2.29 1.36 -23.05
C THR A 238 3.08 0.09 -22.84
N SER A 239 3.80 -0.34 -23.87
CA SER A 239 4.68 -1.51 -23.83
C SER A 239 6.01 -1.18 -23.17
N ILE A 240 6.45 -2.04 -22.25
CA ILE A 240 7.72 -1.93 -21.54
C ILE A 240 8.46 -3.26 -21.63
N LEU A 241 9.66 -3.24 -22.20
CA LEU A 241 10.63 -4.33 -22.07
C LEU A 241 11.58 -3.97 -20.92
N TYR A 242 11.54 -4.77 -19.87
CA TYR A 242 12.20 -4.47 -18.61
C TYR A 242 13.28 -5.49 -18.27
N PHE A 243 14.51 -5.03 -18.06
CA PHE A 243 15.61 -5.89 -17.68
C PHE A 243 15.90 -5.76 -16.18
N ASN A 244 15.56 -6.82 -15.45
CA ASN A 244 15.94 -7.02 -14.06
C ASN A 244 17.42 -7.39 -13.97
N PRO A 245 18.17 -6.74 -13.07
CA PRO A 245 19.56 -7.10 -12.86
C PRO A 245 19.66 -8.35 -11.96
N LYS A 246 20.54 -9.29 -12.31
CA LYS A 246 20.80 -10.49 -11.49
C LYS A 246 21.25 -10.12 -10.07
N ASN A 247 22.06 -9.07 -9.93
CA ASN A 247 22.37 -8.37 -8.67
C ASN A 247 22.29 -6.85 -8.89
N GLU A 248 22.07 -6.05 -7.85
CA GLU A 248 22.00 -4.59 -8.02
C GLU A 248 23.24 -4.02 -8.73
N GLY A 249 23.02 -3.16 -9.72
CA GLY A 249 24.08 -2.57 -10.55
C GLY A 249 24.60 -3.45 -11.70
N ASP A 250 24.14 -4.69 -11.84
CA ASP A 250 24.62 -5.62 -12.87
C ASP A 250 24.19 -5.28 -14.30
N VAL A 251 23.29 -4.32 -14.50
CA VAL A 251 22.73 -3.99 -15.81
C VAL A 251 22.89 -2.51 -16.10
N THR A 252 23.36 -2.23 -17.30
CA THR A 252 23.49 -0.88 -17.84
C THR A 252 22.81 -0.80 -19.21
N ILE A 253 22.48 0.41 -19.66
CA ILE A 253 21.82 0.65 -20.94
C ILE A 253 22.47 1.81 -21.68
N SER A 254 22.63 1.66 -22.99
CA SER A 254 22.88 2.73 -23.95
C SER A 254 21.65 2.84 -24.85
N ASN A 255 20.93 3.95 -24.76
CA ASN A 255 19.66 4.14 -25.45
C ASN A 255 19.80 5.13 -26.62
N TYR A 256 19.81 4.61 -27.84
CA TYR A 256 19.89 5.36 -29.09
C TYR A 256 18.51 5.63 -29.71
N ASN A 257 17.47 4.93 -29.26
CA ASN A 257 16.10 5.11 -29.72
C ASN A 257 15.17 5.59 -28.59
N GLN A 258 15.16 6.92 -28.39
CA GLN A 258 14.36 7.57 -27.36
C GLN A 258 12.85 7.61 -27.70
N ASN A 259 12.50 7.52 -28.99
CA ASN A 259 11.12 7.63 -29.49
C ASN A 259 10.52 6.29 -29.92
N SER A 260 10.94 5.20 -29.26
CA SER A 260 10.32 3.88 -29.47
C SER A 260 8.91 3.82 -28.86
N ALA A 261 8.03 3.09 -29.56
CA ALA A 261 6.71 2.68 -29.09
C ALA A 261 6.80 1.78 -27.84
N VAL A 262 7.88 1.00 -27.74
CA VAL A 262 8.19 0.17 -26.57
C VAL A 262 9.28 0.84 -25.76
N LYS A 263 9.05 1.04 -24.46
CA LYS A 263 10.04 1.57 -23.53
C LYS A 263 10.96 0.46 -23.06
N VAL A 264 12.26 0.69 -23.14
CA VAL A 264 13.27 -0.24 -22.64
C VAL A 264 13.85 0.32 -21.36
N LEU A 265 13.64 -0.38 -20.25
CA LEU A 265 14.04 0.05 -18.92
C LEU A 265 15.00 -0.97 -18.30
N VAL A 266 15.97 -0.49 -17.52
CA VAL A 266 16.90 -1.37 -16.79
C VAL A 266 16.95 -1.01 -15.31
N GLY A 267 16.91 -2.03 -14.45
CA GLY A 267 17.07 -1.83 -13.01
C GLY A 267 15.86 -1.19 -12.31
N ALA A 268 15.86 -1.28 -10.98
CA ALA A 268 14.74 -0.79 -10.16
C ALA A 268 14.56 0.72 -10.29
N GLU A 269 15.66 1.48 -10.34
CA GLU A 269 15.63 2.94 -10.38
C GLU A 269 14.88 3.49 -11.59
N GLN A 270 15.13 2.96 -12.80
CA GLN A 270 14.43 3.42 -14.00
C GLN A 270 12.94 3.02 -14.00
N LEU A 271 12.61 1.84 -13.45
CA LEU A 271 11.21 1.43 -13.28
C LEU A 271 10.49 2.37 -12.30
N ASP A 272 11.10 2.67 -11.16
CA ASP A 272 10.60 3.61 -10.17
C ASP A 272 10.43 5.01 -10.76
N GLU A 273 11.42 5.52 -11.48
CA GLU A 273 11.34 6.84 -12.12
C GLU A 273 10.22 6.88 -13.16
N PHE A 274 10.10 5.84 -13.98
CA PHE A 274 9.04 5.71 -14.96
C PHE A 274 7.66 5.81 -14.29
N PHE A 275 7.38 4.95 -13.30
CA PHE A 275 6.09 4.95 -12.61
C PHE A 275 5.86 6.27 -11.84
N ASN A 276 6.88 6.83 -11.20
CA ASN A 276 6.77 8.14 -10.53
C ASN A 276 6.46 9.28 -11.51
N LYS A 277 6.95 9.24 -12.75
CA LYS A 277 6.69 10.28 -13.75
C LYS A 277 5.32 10.10 -14.39
N PHE A 278 5.01 8.90 -14.87
CA PHE A 278 3.84 8.67 -15.70
C PHE A 278 2.56 8.41 -14.89
N VAL A 279 2.64 7.79 -13.71
CA VAL A 279 1.45 7.53 -12.86
C VAL A 279 1.07 8.72 -12.00
N PHE A 280 2.03 9.55 -11.58
CA PHE A 280 1.73 10.69 -10.71
C PHE A 280 1.56 12.01 -11.45
N HIS A 281 2.36 12.29 -12.48
CA HIS A 281 2.25 13.54 -13.26
C HIS A 281 1.55 13.34 -14.61
N GLY A 282 1.11 12.12 -14.92
CA GLY A 282 0.39 11.81 -16.14
C GLY A 282 -1.00 12.42 -16.18
N ARG A 283 -1.50 12.65 -17.40
CA ARG A 283 -2.91 13.01 -17.60
C ARG A 283 -3.78 11.81 -17.28
N ILE A 284 -4.82 12.01 -16.47
CA ILE A 284 -5.81 10.97 -16.18
C ILE A 284 -6.50 10.55 -17.49
N GLN A 285 -6.43 9.26 -17.78
CA GLN A 285 -7.02 8.59 -18.94
C GLN A 285 -8.24 7.74 -18.56
N TYR A 286 -8.25 7.19 -17.35
CA TYR A 286 -9.26 6.24 -16.86
C TYR A 286 -9.74 6.63 -15.46
N ASN A 287 -11.02 6.38 -15.18
CA ASN A 287 -11.60 6.46 -13.84
C ASN A 287 -11.56 5.08 -13.15
N VAL A 288 -11.96 5.00 -11.88
CA VAL A 288 -11.90 3.75 -11.10
C VAL A 288 -12.86 2.68 -11.65
N GLU A 289 -14.03 3.08 -12.14
CA GLU A 289 -15.02 2.18 -12.74
C GLU A 289 -14.50 1.59 -14.05
N ASP A 290 -13.82 2.40 -14.88
CA ASP A 290 -13.17 1.92 -16.11
C ASP A 290 -12.12 0.85 -15.77
N LEU A 291 -11.29 1.09 -14.74
CA LEU A 291 -10.27 0.13 -14.33
C LEU A 291 -10.90 -1.18 -13.85
N GLN A 292 -11.96 -1.11 -13.03
CA GLN A 292 -12.66 -2.29 -12.56
C GLN A 292 -13.27 -3.10 -13.71
N GLN A 293 -13.92 -2.45 -14.68
CA GLN A 293 -14.47 -3.13 -15.85
C GLN A 293 -13.38 -3.83 -16.69
N MET A 294 -12.21 -3.18 -16.83
CA MET A 294 -11.08 -3.82 -17.49
C MET A 294 -10.57 -5.02 -16.70
N MET A 295 -10.50 -4.93 -15.37
CA MET A 295 -10.11 -6.06 -14.53
C MET A 295 -11.05 -7.25 -14.71
N ASP A 296 -12.36 -7.02 -14.57
CA ASP A 296 -13.36 -8.07 -14.67
C ASP A 296 -13.30 -8.76 -16.05
N LYS A 297 -13.05 -7.99 -17.10
CA LYS A 297 -12.89 -8.52 -18.46
C LYS A 297 -11.63 -9.37 -18.60
N ILE A 298 -10.50 -8.92 -18.04
CA ILE A 298 -9.24 -9.68 -18.07
C ILE A 298 -9.37 -10.97 -17.26
N GLU A 299 -10.00 -10.91 -16.10
CA GLU A 299 -10.25 -12.09 -15.27
C GLU A 299 -11.14 -13.10 -16.00
N SER A 300 -12.08 -12.66 -16.84
CA SER A 300 -12.90 -13.56 -17.65
C SER A 300 -12.12 -14.34 -18.72
N PHE A 301 -10.89 -13.93 -19.04
CA PHE A 301 -10.01 -14.62 -19.99
C PHE A 301 -9.16 -15.74 -19.35
N ASN A 302 -9.03 -15.74 -18.03
CA ASN A 302 -8.13 -16.63 -17.27
C ASN A 302 -8.90 -17.67 -16.45
#